data_AF-A0A7S0SHY2-F1
#
_entry.id   AF-A0A7S0SHY2-F1
#
_cell.length_a   1.000
_cell.length_b   1.000
_cell.length_c   1.000
_cell.angle_alpha   90.00
_cell.angle_beta   90.00
_cell.angle_gamma   90.00
#
_symmetry.space_group_name_H-M   'P 1'
#
loop_
_entity.id
_entity.type
_entity.pdbx_description
1 polymer ?
#
loop_
_entity_poly.entity_id
_entity_poly.type
_entity_poly.pdbx_seq_one_letter_code
_entity_poly.pdbx_strand_id
1 'polypeptide(L)'
;MASRTMALFLCLFAASCVRGERVLHQAPPTPTPIVMWHGMGDNCCDPLTMGHLQGFIEAQLPGVYVYSVMVGDSPAADTMHGFLGDVNAQVEAACAALAAEPRLAAGFNAVGFSQGGQFLRAVVQRC
;
A
#
# COMPACT_ATOMS: atom_id res chain seq x y z
N MET A 1 50.11 -52.38 -33.02
CA MET A 1 48.99 -51.53 -33.48
C MET A 1 48.48 -50.73 -32.30
N ALA A 2 48.84 -49.45 -32.24
CA ALA A 2 48.36 -48.51 -31.24
C ALA A 2 47.05 -47.89 -31.73
N SER A 3 46.00 -47.83 -30.90
CA SER A 3 44.84 -46.97 -31.15
C SER A 3 44.11 -46.74 -29.83
N ARG A 4 44.45 -45.67 -29.09
CA ARG A 4 43.76 -44.37 -29.14
C ARG A 4 42.33 -44.33 -28.57
N THR A 5 41.86 -45.35 -27.87
CA THR A 5 40.50 -45.33 -27.30
C THR A 5 40.39 -44.70 -25.90
N MET A 6 41.49 -44.27 -25.27
CA MET A 6 41.50 -43.78 -23.88
C MET A 6 41.82 -42.28 -23.76
N ALA A 7 41.20 -41.44 -24.59
CA ALA A 7 41.40 -39.99 -24.52
C ALA A 7 40.13 -39.15 -24.79
N LEU A 8 38.94 -39.75 -24.91
CA LEU A 8 37.73 -39.01 -25.31
C LEU A 8 36.68 -38.83 -24.21
N PHE A 9 36.95 -39.24 -22.97
CA PHE A 9 36.05 -39.03 -21.83
C PHE A 9 36.53 -37.95 -20.83
N LEU A 10 37.63 -37.25 -21.12
CA LEU A 10 38.23 -36.29 -20.18
C LEU A 10 37.92 -34.81 -20.46
N CYS A 11 37.06 -34.49 -21.44
CA CYS A 11 36.76 -33.08 -21.80
C CYS A 11 35.30 -32.65 -21.61
N LEU A 12 34.37 -33.53 -21.20
CA LEU A 12 32.95 -33.16 -21.12
C LEU A 12 32.51 -32.55 -19.77
N PHE A 13 33.41 -32.43 -18.79
CA PHE A 13 33.08 -31.85 -17.47
C PHE A 13 33.64 -30.44 -17.23
N ALA A 14 34.26 -29.79 -18.22
CA ALA A 14 34.84 -28.45 -18.06
C ALA A 14 33.96 -27.30 -18.58
N ALA A 15 32.70 -27.57 -18.95
CA ALA A 15 31.76 -26.57 -19.45
C ALA A 15 30.55 -26.32 -18.53
N SER A 16 30.66 -26.68 -17.25
CA SER A 16 29.83 -26.05 -16.21
C SER A 16 30.33 -24.63 -16.00
N CYS A 17 30.10 -23.76 -16.98
CA CYS A 17 30.11 -22.33 -16.75
C CYS A 17 29.27 -22.11 -15.50
N VAL A 18 29.89 -21.61 -14.45
CA VAL A 18 29.23 -21.19 -13.22
C VAL A 18 28.17 -20.17 -13.64
N ARG A 19 26.95 -20.68 -13.84
CA ARG A 19 25.65 -20.04 -13.63
C ARG A 19 25.67 -19.29 -12.32
N GLY A 20 26.45 -18.22 -12.21
CA GLY A 20 26.30 -17.24 -11.14
C GLY A 20 24.92 -16.63 -11.31
N GLU A 21 23.92 -17.27 -10.72
CA GLU A 21 22.66 -16.61 -10.41
C GLU A 21 23.05 -15.44 -9.53
N ARG A 22 23.14 -14.26 -10.14
CA ARG A 22 23.00 -13.03 -9.37
C ARG A 22 21.61 -13.14 -8.77
N VAL A 23 21.53 -13.56 -7.51
CA VAL A 23 20.42 -13.22 -6.65
C VAL A 23 20.39 -11.71 -6.69
N LEU A 24 19.54 -11.15 -7.55
CA LEU A 24 19.19 -9.74 -7.44
C LEU A 24 18.72 -9.62 -6.00
N HIS A 25 19.45 -8.86 -5.20
CA HIS A 25 18.98 -8.48 -3.88
C HIS A 25 17.71 -7.70 -4.14
N GLN A 26 16.57 -8.40 -4.16
CA GLN A 26 15.28 -7.79 -4.33
C GLN A 26 15.17 -6.80 -3.19
N ALA A 27 14.92 -5.54 -3.52
CA ALA A 27 14.55 -4.57 -2.50
C ALA A 27 13.45 -5.22 -1.65
N PRO A 28 13.50 -5.09 -0.31
CA PRO A 28 12.46 -5.65 0.53
C PRO A 28 11.10 -5.21 -0.01
N PRO A 29 10.12 -6.13 -0.08
CA PRO A 29 8.82 -5.80 -0.64
C PRO A 29 8.25 -4.59 0.10
N THR A 30 7.84 -3.57 -0.66
CA THR A 30 7.19 -2.38 -0.11
C THR A 30 5.96 -2.79 0.70
N PRO A 31 5.77 -2.25 1.92
CA PRO A 31 4.60 -2.57 2.72
C PRO A 31 3.28 -2.27 1.98
N THR A 32 2.27 -3.10 2.20
CA THR A 32 0.92 -2.86 1.68
C THR A 32 0.42 -1.49 2.14
N PRO A 33 -0.10 -0.63 1.24
CA PRO A 33 -0.60 0.70 1.60
C PRO A 33 -1.69 0.65 2.68
N ILE A 34 -1.87 1.76 3.39
CA ILE A 34 -2.87 1.91 4.43
C ILE A 34 -3.79 3.09 4.10
N VAL A 35 -5.10 2.85 4.05
CA VAL A 35 -6.12 3.87 3.98
C VAL A 35 -6.64 4.15 5.38
N MET A 36 -6.65 5.43 5.77
CA MET A 36 -7.21 5.89 7.03
C MET A 36 -8.48 6.71 6.80
N TRP A 37 -9.46 6.58 7.67
CA TRP A 37 -10.62 7.49 7.70
C TRP A 37 -10.88 7.96 9.13
N HIS A 38 -10.80 9.27 9.33
CA HIS A 38 -10.97 9.93 10.61
C HIS A 38 -12.41 9.83 11.18
N GLY A 39 -12.56 10.24 12.44
CA GLY A 39 -13.85 10.28 13.15
C GLY A 39 -14.57 11.63 13.05
N MET A 40 -15.76 11.70 13.66
CA MET A 40 -16.54 12.93 13.75
C MET A 40 -15.72 14.07 14.41
N GLY A 41 -15.71 15.24 13.77
CA GLY A 41 -15.06 16.44 14.30
C GLY A 41 -13.54 16.51 14.14
N ASP A 42 -12.95 15.56 13.43
CA ASP A 42 -11.55 15.58 13.01
C ASP A 42 -11.43 15.86 11.50
N ASN A 43 -10.24 15.83 10.92
CA ASN A 43 -10.02 15.87 9.46
C ASN A 43 -8.84 14.98 9.05
N CYS A 44 -8.63 14.82 7.75
CA CYS A 44 -7.60 13.94 7.19
C CYS A 44 -6.17 14.20 7.70
N CYS A 45 -5.82 15.44 8.07
CA CYS A 45 -4.41 15.87 8.12
C CYS A 45 -4.03 16.72 9.32
N ASP A 46 -4.89 16.86 10.33
CA ASP A 46 -4.54 17.64 11.53
C ASP A 46 -3.26 17.07 12.18
N PRO A 47 -2.23 17.92 12.40
CA PRO A 47 -0.91 17.48 12.87
C PRO A 47 -0.91 16.93 14.30
N LEU A 48 -1.98 17.12 15.06
CA LEU A 48 -2.13 16.59 16.43
C LEU A 48 -2.90 15.26 16.46
N THR A 49 -3.64 14.92 15.40
CA THR A 49 -4.47 13.70 15.33
C THR A 49 -4.07 12.82 14.14
N MET A 50 -4.75 12.91 13.00
CA MET A 50 -4.59 12.03 11.86
C MET A 50 -3.24 12.21 11.16
N GLY A 51 -2.74 13.45 11.06
CA GLY A 51 -1.40 13.73 10.56
C GLY A 51 -0.31 13.15 11.49
N HIS A 52 -0.52 13.22 12.81
CA HIS A 52 0.37 12.58 13.78
C HIS A 52 0.40 11.06 13.61
N LEU A 53 -0.77 10.44 13.49
CA LEU A 53 -0.91 8.99 13.29
C LEU A 53 -0.31 8.53 11.96
N GLN A 54 -0.52 9.28 10.88
CA GLN A 54 0.11 9.02 9.59
C GLN A 54 1.64 9.01 9.71
N GLY A 55 2.23 10.07 10.26
CA GLY A 55 3.68 10.17 10.45
C GLY A 55 4.23 9.09 11.38
N PHE A 56 3.48 8.71 12.41
CA PHE A 56 3.84 7.59 13.28
C PHE A 56 3.89 6.26 12.52
N ILE A 57 2.85 5.95 11.72
CA ILE A 57 2.80 4.72 10.91
C ILE A 57 3.97 4.68 9.92
N GLU A 58 4.21 5.78 9.20
CA GLU A 58 5.31 5.90 8.23
C GLU A 58 6.69 5.72 8.89
N ALA A 59 6.85 6.17 10.14
CA ALA A 59 8.08 5.96 10.91
C ALA A 59 8.26 4.51 11.36
N GLN A 60 7.18 3.79 11.69
CA GLN A 60 7.23 2.38 12.10
C GLN A 60 7.34 1.40 10.93
N LEU A 61 6.87 1.80 9.74
CA LEU A 61 6.85 0.96 8.54
C LEU A 61 7.53 1.68 7.38
N PRO A 62 8.88 1.68 7.31
CA PRO A 62 9.61 2.40 6.27
C PRO A 62 9.16 2.00 4.86
N GLY A 63 8.77 3.02 4.07
CA GLY A 63 8.32 2.84 2.68
C GLY A 63 6.84 2.48 2.51
N VAL A 64 6.05 2.40 3.59
CA VAL A 64 4.59 2.30 3.48
C VAL A 64 4.02 3.57 2.86
N TYR A 65 2.98 3.42 2.05
CA TYR A 65 2.16 4.54 1.61
C TYR A 65 0.90 4.64 2.48
N VAL A 66 0.67 5.81 3.09
CA VAL A 66 -0.55 6.07 3.85
C VAL A 66 -1.41 7.11 3.13
N TYR A 67 -2.68 6.76 2.92
CA TYR A 67 -3.70 7.63 2.35
C TYR A 67 -4.71 7.98 3.45
N SER A 68 -4.78 9.25 3.85
CA SER A 68 -5.80 9.73 4.79
C SER A 68 -6.97 10.33 4.01
N VAL A 69 -8.17 9.73 4.12
CA VAL A 69 -9.37 10.18 3.39
C VAL A 69 -9.76 11.58 3.84
N MET A 70 -9.93 12.48 2.86
CA MET A 70 -10.45 13.84 3.03
C MET A 70 -11.74 13.98 2.23
N VAL A 71 -12.78 14.52 2.85
CA VAL A 71 -14.08 14.80 2.24
C VAL A 71 -14.27 16.30 2.04
N GLY A 72 -14.30 16.73 0.78
CA GLY A 72 -14.41 18.14 0.41
C GLY A 72 -13.05 18.77 0.14
N ASP A 73 -13.02 20.09 -0.05
CA ASP A 73 -11.87 20.77 -0.66
C ASP A 73 -10.88 21.37 0.36
N SER A 74 -11.13 21.19 1.67
CA SER A 74 -10.25 21.69 2.74
C SER A 74 -10.43 20.92 4.05
N PRO A 75 -9.44 20.94 4.96
CA PRO A 75 -9.57 20.32 6.28
C PRO A 75 -10.74 20.85 7.11
N ALA A 76 -11.06 22.15 6.99
CA ALA A 76 -12.20 22.74 7.68
C ALA A 76 -13.54 22.20 7.14
N ALA A 77 -13.65 22.04 5.81
CA ALA A 77 -14.83 21.42 5.20
C ALA A 77 -14.95 19.94 5.59
N ASP A 78 -13.83 19.22 5.63
CA ASP A 78 -13.75 17.82 6.04
C ASP A 78 -14.25 17.61 7.48
N THR A 79 -13.80 18.45 8.41
CA THR A 79 -14.32 18.47 9.78
C THR A 79 -15.82 18.73 9.85
N MET A 80 -16.33 19.70 9.08
CA MET A 80 -17.76 19.98 9.06
C MET A 80 -18.59 18.85 8.43
N HIS A 81 -18.09 18.21 7.38
CA HIS A 81 -18.73 17.02 6.78
C HIS A 81 -18.75 15.84 7.74
N GLY A 82 -17.76 15.72 8.64
CA GLY A 82 -17.78 14.75 9.72
C GLY A 82 -19.02 14.83 10.63
N PHE A 83 -19.62 16.02 10.75
CA PHE A 83 -20.85 16.24 11.53
C PHE A 83 -22.13 16.26 10.68
N LEU A 84 -22.11 16.94 9.53
CA LEU A 84 -23.32 17.36 8.82
C LEU A 84 -23.45 16.81 7.39
N GLY A 85 -22.44 16.10 6.88
CA GLY A 85 -22.45 15.60 5.51
C GLY A 85 -23.29 14.33 5.34
N ASP A 86 -23.86 14.13 4.15
CA ASP A 86 -24.54 12.87 3.79
C ASP A 86 -23.51 11.76 3.61
N VAL A 87 -23.52 10.78 4.52
CA VAL A 87 -22.59 9.65 4.51
C VAL A 87 -22.65 8.84 3.21
N ASN A 88 -23.79 8.73 2.53
CA ASN A 88 -23.84 7.99 1.26
C ASN A 88 -23.02 8.69 0.18
N ALA A 89 -23.14 10.03 0.07
CA ALA A 89 -22.35 10.83 -0.85
C ALA A 89 -20.85 10.81 -0.49
N GLN A 90 -20.52 10.81 0.82
CA GLN A 90 -19.13 10.70 1.27
C GLN A 90 -18.51 9.36 0.88
N VAL A 91 -19.24 8.25 1.06
CA VAL A 91 -18.79 6.92 0.68
C VAL A 91 -18.59 6.83 -0.84
N GLU A 92 -19.49 7.38 -1.64
CA GLU A 92 -19.34 7.45 -3.10
C GLU A 92 -18.10 8.24 -3.52
N ALA A 93 -17.89 9.43 -2.94
CA ALA A 93 -16.73 10.26 -3.19
C ALA A 93 -15.42 9.55 -2.79
N ALA A 94 -15.41 8.89 -1.62
CA ALA A 94 -14.26 8.11 -1.16
C ALA A 94 -13.97 6.93 -2.09
N CYS A 95 -14.99 6.18 -2.54
CA CYS A 95 -14.78 5.11 -3.52
C CYS A 95 -14.13 5.62 -4.80
N ALA A 96 -14.60 6.74 -5.34
CA ALA A 96 -14.03 7.35 -6.53
C ALA A 96 -12.56 7.77 -6.31
N ALA A 97 -12.26 8.42 -5.18
CA ALA A 97 -10.91 8.85 -4.85
C ALA A 97 -9.94 7.67 -4.66
N LEU A 98 -10.36 6.62 -3.95
CA LEU A 98 -9.55 5.43 -3.70
C LEU A 98 -9.31 4.64 -4.99
N ALA A 99 -10.31 4.52 -5.87
CA ALA A 99 -10.16 3.87 -7.17
C ALA A 99 -9.25 4.64 -8.13
N ALA A 100 -9.18 5.97 -7.99
CA ALA A 100 -8.33 6.83 -8.82
C ALA A 100 -6.85 6.86 -8.36
N GLU A 101 -6.53 6.38 -7.16
CA GLU A 101 -5.17 6.39 -6.63
C GLU A 101 -4.38 5.14 -7.08
N PRO A 102 -3.40 5.27 -8.00
CA PRO A 102 -2.70 4.10 -8.57
C PRO A 102 -1.92 3.30 -7.54
N ARG A 103 -1.46 3.93 -6.45
CA ARG A 103 -0.74 3.23 -5.38
C ARG A 103 -1.63 2.26 -4.60
N LEU A 104 -2.94 2.39 -4.68
CA LEU A 104 -3.92 1.51 -4.02
C LEU A 104 -4.46 0.41 -4.93
N ALA A 105 -4.12 0.42 -6.23
CA ALA A 105 -4.68 -0.50 -7.22
C ALA A 105 -4.38 -1.98 -6.97
N ALA A 106 -3.27 -2.27 -6.28
CA ALA A 106 -2.88 -3.64 -5.88
C ALA A 106 -3.50 -4.09 -4.55
N GLY A 107 -4.41 -3.29 -3.98
CA GLY A 107 -5.02 -3.50 -2.67
C GLY A 107 -4.36 -2.68 -1.57
N PHE A 108 -5.05 -2.57 -0.43
CA PHE A 108 -4.64 -1.79 0.73
C PHE A 108 -5.24 -2.37 2.02
N ASN A 109 -4.60 -2.08 3.15
CA ASN A 109 -5.21 -2.22 4.46
C ASN A 109 -6.04 -0.97 4.77
N ALA A 110 -7.09 -1.10 5.58
CA ALA A 110 -7.93 0.02 5.95
C ALA A 110 -8.09 0.12 7.47
N VAL A 111 -8.00 1.32 8.02
CA VAL A 111 -8.22 1.60 9.45
C VAL A 111 -9.11 2.84 9.60
N GLY A 112 -10.23 2.67 10.28
CA GLY A 112 -11.18 3.75 10.54
C GLY A 112 -11.26 4.08 12.02
N PHE A 113 -11.31 5.36 12.33
CA PHE A 113 -11.35 5.88 13.68
C PHE A 113 -12.78 6.33 14.01
N SER A 114 -13.34 5.87 15.14
CA SER A 114 -14.72 6.17 15.53
C SER A 114 -15.71 5.85 14.39
N GLN A 115 -16.48 6.82 13.88
CA GLN A 115 -17.42 6.59 12.77
C GLN A 115 -16.74 6.17 11.45
N GLY A 116 -15.47 6.57 11.23
CA GLY A 116 -14.72 6.23 10.02
C GLY A 116 -14.58 4.73 9.80
N GLY A 117 -14.62 3.91 10.86
CA GLY A 117 -14.62 2.45 10.75
C GLY A 117 -15.86 1.91 10.03
N GLN A 118 -17.03 2.47 10.33
CA GLN A 118 -18.28 2.08 9.67
C GLN A 118 -18.34 2.62 8.24
N PHE A 119 -17.70 3.75 7.97
CA PHE A 119 -17.62 4.33 6.63
C PHE A 119 -16.72 3.49 5.71
N LEU A 120 -15.54 3.08 6.19
CA LEU A 120 -14.67 2.16 5.45
C LEU A 120 -15.31 0.79 5.24
N ARG A 121 -16.10 0.30 6.21
CA ARG A 121 -16.91 -0.90 5.99
C ARG A 121 -17.94 -0.68 4.87
N ALA A 122 -18.57 0.50 4.80
CA ALA A 122 -19.48 0.83 3.71
C ALA A 122 -18.78 0.91 2.35
N VAL A 123 -17.54 1.42 2.29
CA VAL A 123 -16.70 1.37 1.09
C VAL A 123 -16.54 -0.08 0.64
N VAL A 124 -16.00 -0.96 1.48
CA VAL A 124 -15.74 -2.38 1.16
C VAL A 124 -16.99 -3.16 0.73
N GLN A 125 -18.18 -2.73 1.17
CA GLN A 125 -19.43 -3.40 0.82
C GLN A 125 -20.08 -2.86 -0.47
N ARG A 126 -19.70 -1.67 -0.93
CA ARG A 126 -20.30 -0.99 -2.09
C ARG A 126 -19.35 -0.86 -3.27
N CYS A 127 -18.06 -1.00 -2.98
CA CYS A 127 -16.90 -0.86 -3.82
C CYS A 127 -15.91 -1.97 -3.37
#